data_AF-A0A7I8IQD1-F1
#
_entry.id   AF-A0A7I8IQD1-F1
#
_cell.length_a   1.000
_cell.length_b   1.000
_cell.length_c   1.000
_cell.angle_alpha   90.00
_cell.angle_beta   90.00
_cell.angle_gamma   90.00
#
_symmetry.space_group_name_H-M   'P 1'
#
loop_
_entity.id
_entity.type
_entity.pdbx_description
1 polymer ?
#
loop_
_entity_poly.entity_id
_entity_poly.type
_entity_poly.pdbx_seq_one_letter_code
_entity_poly.pdbx_strand_id
1 'polypeptide(L)' 'MAGAFWGTRVLDIVKKNDSPGLLWKRIKLTPTRKANAKKRLRRVWQNEAVLRACAEPPPAKGSSDNTSRNGD' A
#
# COMPACT_ATOMS: atom_id res chain seq x y z
N MET A 1 -54.60 -28.52 -19.66
CA MET A 1 -53.79 -27.46 -20.31
C MET A 1 -52.92 -26.82 -19.24
N ALA A 2 -51.70 -27.32 -19.12
CA ALA A 2 -50.78 -27.00 -18.03
C ALA A 2 -50.00 -25.70 -18.29
N GLY A 3 -49.84 -24.86 -17.25
CA GLY A 3 -48.55 -24.29 -16.88
C GLY A 3 -47.92 -23.14 -17.69
N ALA A 4 -48.68 -22.26 -18.35
CA ALA A 4 -48.09 -21.20 -19.19
C ALA A 4 -47.62 -19.90 -18.47
N PHE A 5 -47.55 -19.84 -17.14
CA PHE A 5 -47.24 -18.59 -16.41
C PHE A 5 -46.19 -18.69 -15.29
N TRP A 6 -45.21 -19.60 -15.38
CA TRP A 6 -44.13 -19.74 -14.38
C TRP A 6 -42.73 -19.36 -14.87
N GLY A 7 -42.59 -18.70 -16.04
CA GLY A 7 -41.29 -18.45 -16.66
C GLY A 7 -40.78 -16.99 -16.71
N THR A 8 -41.62 -15.98 -16.53
CA THR A 8 -41.24 -14.61 -16.95
C THR A 8 -40.49 -13.76 -15.92
N ARG A 9 -40.35 -14.21 -14.67
CA ARG A 9 -39.67 -13.43 -13.61
C ARG A 9 -38.15 -13.62 -13.51
N VAL A 10 -37.56 -14.49 -14.33
CA VAL A 10 -36.09 -14.61 -14.39
C VAL A 10 -35.44 -13.30 -14.90
N LEU A 11 -36.16 -12.54 -15.74
CA LEU A 11 -35.71 -11.22 -16.22
C LEU A 11 -35.79 -10.12 -15.15
N ASP A 12 -36.72 -10.23 -14.18
CA ASP A 12 -36.81 -9.30 -13.03
C ASP A 12 -35.71 -9.56 -11.99
N ILE A 13 -35.17 -10.78 -11.95
CA ILE A 13 -34.02 -11.16 -11.09
C ILE A 13 -32.71 -10.59 -11.63
N VAL A 14 -32.63 -10.32 -12.94
CA VAL A 14 -31.61 -9.42 -13.51
C VAL A 14 -32.05 -7.97 -13.32
N LYS A 15 -32.52 -7.64 -12.09
CA LYS A 15 -32.87 -6.29 -11.67
C LYS A 15 -31.78 -5.37 -12.16
N LYS A 16 -32.15 -4.54 -13.13
CA LYS A 16 -31.28 -3.54 -13.74
C LYS A 16 -30.53 -2.87 -12.59
N ASN A 17 -29.23 -3.05 -12.58
CA ASN A 17 -28.38 -2.25 -11.72
C ASN A 17 -28.63 -0.80 -12.17
N ASP A 18 -29.33 0.00 -11.36
CA ASP A 18 -29.88 1.33 -11.71
C ASP A 18 -28.80 2.39 -12.02
N SER A 19 -27.57 1.97 -12.33
CA SER A 19 -26.47 2.78 -12.81
C SER A 19 -26.24 2.48 -14.31
N PRO A 20 -26.77 3.31 -15.24
CA PRO A 20 -26.69 3.09 -16.68
C PRO A 20 -25.30 3.42 -17.25
N GLY A 21 -24.28 2.62 -16.92
CA GLY A 21 -22.91 2.83 -17.42
C GLY A 21 -21.89 1.76 -17.01
N LEU A 22 -20.65 1.92 -17.50
CA LEU A 22 -19.51 1.09 -17.11
C LEU A 22 -19.30 1.15 -15.59
N LEU A 23 -19.37 0.01 -14.92
CA LEU A 23 -19.29 -0.05 -13.46
C LEU A 23 -17.84 0.20 -12.98
N TRP A 24 -17.56 1.43 -12.55
CA TRP A 24 -16.32 1.76 -11.85
C TRP A 24 -16.35 1.19 -10.43
N LYS A 25 -15.89 -0.05 -10.28
CA LYS A 25 -15.87 -0.72 -8.97
C LYS A 25 -14.95 0.03 -8.00
N ARG A 26 -15.55 0.59 -6.94
CA ARG A 26 -14.81 1.15 -5.81
C ARG A 26 -14.29 0.00 -4.94
N ILE A 27 -12.99 -0.28 -5.02
CA ILE A 27 -12.36 -1.34 -4.24
C ILE A 27 -12.17 -0.84 -2.80
N LYS A 28 -12.65 -1.62 -1.83
CA LYS A 28 -12.46 -1.32 -0.40
C LYS A 28 -10.98 -1.38 -0.02
N LEU A 29 -10.61 -0.62 1.00
CA LEU A 29 -9.27 -0.69 1.57
C LEU A 29 -9.11 -1.96 2.41
N THR A 30 -8.67 -3.04 1.77
CA THR A 30 -8.44 -4.34 2.41
C THR A 30 -7.16 -4.33 3.26
N PRO A 31 -7.01 -5.26 4.24
CA PRO A 31 -5.82 -5.35 5.08
C PRO A 31 -4.51 -5.47 4.30
N THR A 32 -4.47 -6.29 3.25
CA THR A 32 -3.30 -6.45 2.37
C THR A 32 -2.92 -5.14 1.68
N ARG A 33 -3.92 -4.35 1.26
CA ARG A 33 -3.70 -3.03 0.64
C ARG A 33 -3.15 -2.02 1.67
N LYS A 34 -3.64 -2.08 2.93
CA LYS A 34 -3.07 -1.29 4.05
C LYS A 34 -1.61 -1.65 4.32
N ALA A 35 -1.26 -2.94 4.31
CA ALA A 35 0.12 -3.38 4.50
C ALA A 35 1.06 -2.85 3.39
N ASN A 36 0.60 -2.83 2.13
CA ASN A 36 1.36 -2.23 1.03
C ASN A 36 1.56 -0.72 1.25
N ALA A 37 0.52 0.00 1.68
CA ALA A 37 0.63 1.42 2.02
C ALA A 37 1.68 1.66 3.13
N LYS A 38 1.66 0.86 4.21
CA LYS A 38 2.67 0.92 5.28
C LYS A 38 4.10 0.64 4.76
N LYS A 39 4.25 -0.26 3.78
CA LYS A 39 5.55 -0.51 3.14
C LYS A 39 6.04 0.69 2.33
N ARG A 40 5.14 1.35 1.57
CA ARG A 40 5.48 2.57 0.81
C ARG A 40 5.89 3.71 1.74
N LEU A 41 5.14 3.95 2.80
CA LEU A 41 5.45 5.00 3.79
C LEU A 41 6.84 4.78 4.42
N ARG A 42 7.14 3.55 4.86
CA ARG A 42 8.47 3.24 5.42
C ARG A 42 9.61 3.47 4.42
N ARG A 43 9.41 3.14 3.15
CA ARG A 43 10.41 3.40 2.09
C ARG A 43 10.67 4.88 1.92
N VAL A 44 9.61 5.70 1.90
CA VAL A 44 9.74 7.16 1.79
C VAL A 44 10.51 7.72 2.98
N TRP A 45 10.17 7.30 4.21
CA TRP A 45 10.93 7.72 5.39
C TRP A 45 12.40 7.31 5.37
N GLN A 46 12.72 6.10 4.92
CA GLN A 46 14.12 5.69 4.76
C GLN A 46 14.85 6.54 3.74
N ASN A 47 14.22 6.81 2.58
CA ASN A 47 14.80 7.67 1.55
C ASN A 47 15.03 9.10 2.07
N GLU A 48 14.04 9.67 2.77
CA GLU A 48 14.15 10.99 3.37
C GLU A 48 15.25 11.04 4.44
N ALA A 49 15.36 10.01 5.29
CA ALA A 49 16.41 9.94 6.30
C ALA A 49 17.81 9.90 5.67
N VAL A 50 17.98 9.12 4.59
CA VAL A 50 19.25 9.06 3.85
C VAL A 50 19.58 10.41 3.22
N LEU A 51 18.61 11.03 2.52
CA LEU A 51 18.83 12.33 1.87
C LEU A 51 19.17 13.42 2.89
N ARG A 52 18.52 13.43 4.06
CA ARG A 52 18.84 14.34 5.16
C ARG A 52 20.24 14.11 5.71
N ALA A 53 20.61 12.85 5.94
CA ALA A 53 21.95 12.50 6.41
C ALA A 53 23.05 12.91 5.41
N CYS A 54 22.77 12.84 4.10
CA CYS A 54 23.70 13.29 3.06
C CYS A 54 23.75 14.81 2.90
N ALA A 55 22.75 15.56 3.41
CA ALA A 55 22.73 17.01 3.37
C ALA A 55 23.52 17.64 4.54
N GLU A 56 23.73 16.91 5.63
CA GLU A 56 24.62 17.33 6.72
C GLU A 56 26.09 17.18 6.26
N PRO A 57 26.95 18.18 6.53
CA PRO A 57 28.38 18.03 6.26
C PRO A 57 28.92 16.84 7.07
N PRO A 58 29.80 16.01 6.49
CA PRO A 58 30.33 14.85 7.19
C PRO A 58 30.99 15.32 8.50
N PRO A 59 30.82 14.57 9.61
CA PRO A 59 31.48 14.92 10.86
C PRO A 59 32.97 15.04 10.61
N ALA A 60 33.56 16.19 10.98
CA ALA A 60 34.99 16.44 10.84
C ALA A 60 35.75 15.27 11.48
N LYS A 61 36.72 14.69 10.76
CA LYS A 61 37.64 13.67 11.27
C LYS A 61 38.39 14.24 12.48
N GLY A 62 37.83 14.08 13.67
CA GLY A 62 38.50 14.34 14.93
C GLY A 62 39.47 13.19 15.21
N SER A 63 40.76 13.52 15.11
CA SER A 63 41.92 12.93 15.79
C SER A 63 41.83 11.45 16.22
N SER A 64 42.66 10.65 15.55
CA SER A 64 43.46 9.56 16.14
C SER A 64 43.30 9.32 17.65
N ASP A 65 42.76 8.17 18.02
CA ASP A 65 43.22 7.47 19.22
C ASP A 65 43.30 5.96 18.94
N ASN A 66 44.36 5.58 18.23
CA ASN A 66 44.87 4.21 18.24
C ASN A 66 45.63 4.01 19.56
N THR A 67 44.93 3.83 20.67
CA THR A 67 45.55 3.25 21.86
C THR A 67 45.43 1.73 21.76
N SER A 68 46.49 1.12 21.23
CA SER A 68 46.77 -0.30 21.37
C SER A 68 46.84 -0.67 22.85
N ARG A 69 45.96 -1.57 23.32
CA ARG A 69 46.23 -2.35 24.54
C ARG A 69 46.53 -3.79 24.14
N ASN A 70 47.80 -4.03 23.83
CA ASN A 70 48.45 -5.31 24.07
C ASN A 70 49.35 -5.13 25.31
N GLY A 71 49.29 -6.07 26.25
CA GLY A 71 50.22 -6.20 27.37
C GLY A 71 49.59 -6.06 28.75
N ASP A 72 49.04 -7.15 29.28
CA ASP A 72 49.49 -7.82 30.52
C ASP A 72 48.70 -9.13 30.73
#